data_AF-A0A376TMB2-F1
#
_entry.id   AF-A0A376TMB2-F1
#
_cell.length_a   1.000
_cell.length_b   1.000
_cell.length_c   1.000
_cell.angle_alpha   90.00
_cell.angle_beta   90.00
_cell.angle_gamma   90.00
#
_symmetry.space_group_name_H-M   'P 1'
#
loop_
_entity.id
_entity.type
_entity.pdbx_description
1 polymer ?
#
loop_
_entity_poly.entity_id
_entity_poly.type
_entity_poly.pdbx_seq_one_letter_code
_entity_poly.pdbx_strand_id
1 'polypeptide(L)'
;MVSRKRNSVIYRFASLLLVLMLSACSALQGTPQPAPPVTDHPQEIRRDQTQGLQRIGSVSTMVRGSPDDALAEIRAKAVACKS
;
A
#
# COMPACT_ATOMS: atom_id res chain seq x y z
N MET A 1 -48.06 -6.38 -1.94
CA MET A 1 -46.92 -6.17 -2.88
C MET A 1 -46.02 -4.97 -2.53
N VAL A 2 -46.54 -3.91 -1.90
CA VAL A 2 -45.79 -2.70 -1.48
C VAL A 2 -44.64 -2.97 -0.48
N SER A 3 -44.84 -3.82 0.54
CA SER A 3 -43.79 -4.10 1.55
C SER A 3 -42.55 -4.80 0.97
N ARG A 4 -42.74 -5.68 -0.03
CA ARG A 4 -41.63 -6.39 -0.70
C ARG A 4 -40.76 -5.43 -1.52
N LYS A 5 -41.38 -4.42 -2.15
CA LYS A 5 -40.67 -3.39 -2.92
C LYS A 5 -39.88 -2.43 -2.03
N ARG A 6 -40.41 -2.04 -0.86
CA ARG A 6 -39.65 -1.27 0.15
C ARG A 6 -38.42 -2.01 0.66
N ASN A 7 -38.54 -3.30 1.00
CA ASN A 7 -37.39 -4.10 1.44
C ASN A 7 -36.29 -4.16 0.37
N SER A 8 -36.66 -4.38 -0.89
CA SER A 8 -35.69 -4.40 -2.00
C SER A 8 -34.95 -3.06 -2.16
N VAL A 9 -35.64 -1.93 -1.95
CA VAL A 9 -35.02 -0.60 -2.02
C VAL A 9 -34.05 -0.39 -0.85
N ILE A 10 -34.45 -0.75 0.37
CA ILE A 10 -33.59 -0.65 1.56
C ILE A 10 -32.33 -1.50 1.41
N TYR A 11 -32.45 -2.75 0.95
CA TYR A 11 -31.28 -3.62 0.74
C TYR A 11 -30.34 -3.09 -0.35
N ARG A 12 -30.88 -2.44 -1.40
CA ARG A 12 -30.07 -1.78 -2.43
C ARG A 12 -29.32 -0.57 -1.89
N PHE A 13 -29.97 0.28 -1.10
CA PHE A 13 -29.31 1.40 -0.45
C PHE A 13 -28.24 0.94 0.54
N ALA A 14 -28.53 -0.09 1.35
CA ALA A 14 -27.56 -0.66 2.27
C ALA A 14 -26.32 -1.22 1.54
N SER A 15 -26.50 -1.92 0.42
CA SER A 15 -25.37 -2.39 -0.41
C SER A 15 -24.56 -1.23 -1.01
N LEU A 16 -25.23 -0.20 -1.53
CA LEU A 16 -24.55 0.98 -2.06
C LEU A 16 -23.71 1.69 -0.98
N LEU A 17 -24.27 1.86 0.21
CA LEU A 17 -23.60 2.52 1.33
C LEU A 17 -22.40 1.70 1.83
N LEU A 18 -22.53 0.37 1.86
CA LEU A 18 -21.44 -0.54 2.19
C LEU A 18 -20.29 -0.44 1.17
N VAL A 19 -20.60 -0.47 -0.13
CA VAL A 19 -19.59 -0.33 -1.21
C VAL A 19 -18.87 1.02 -1.11
N LEU A 20 -19.60 2.10 -0.86
CA LEU A 20 -19.02 3.43 -0.68
C LEU A 20 -18.07 3.47 0.52
N MET A 21 -18.46 2.91 1.67
CA MET A 21 -17.61 2.84 2.87
C MET A 21 -16.34 2.00 2.66
N LEU A 22 -16.43 0.87 1.96
CA LEU A 22 -15.27 0.04 1.62
C LEU A 22 -14.31 0.73 0.62
N SER A 23 -14.86 1.52 -0.31
CA SER A 23 -14.05 2.24 -1.31
C SER A 23 -13.35 3.49 -0.75
N ALA A 24 -13.92 4.12 0.28
CA ALA A 24 -13.39 5.35 0.88
C ALA A 24 -11.98 5.18 1.48
N CYS A 25 -11.56 3.95 1.81
CA CYS A 25 -10.20 3.68 2.30
C CYS A 25 -9.10 4.05 1.30
N SER A 26 -9.37 4.02 -0.01
CA SER A 26 -8.37 4.43 -1.03
C SER A 26 -8.19 5.96 -1.11
N ALA A 27 -9.23 6.73 -0.78
CA ALA A 27 -9.14 8.20 -0.78
C ALA A 27 -8.30 8.76 0.39
N LEU A 28 -7.99 7.94 1.40
CA LEU A 28 -7.16 8.32 2.54
C LEU A 28 -5.66 8.10 2.30
N GLN A 29 -5.28 7.54 1.15
CA GLN A 29 -3.89 7.51 0.69
C GLN A 29 -3.52 8.94 0.28
N GLY A 30 -2.91 9.66 1.22
CA GLY A 30 -2.63 11.09 1.14
C GLY A 30 -1.97 11.55 -0.16
N THR A 31 -2.01 12.87 -0.37
CA THR A 31 -1.36 13.52 -1.50
C THR A 31 0.08 13.04 -1.65
N PRO A 32 0.56 12.75 -2.89
CA PRO A 32 1.93 12.33 -3.13
C PRO A 32 2.91 13.25 -2.40
N GLN A 33 3.63 12.70 -1.42
CA GLN A 33 4.62 13.47 -0.68
C GLN A 33 5.96 13.36 -1.40
N PRO A 34 6.75 14.45 -1.50
CA PRO A 34 8.07 14.39 -2.09
C PRO A 34 8.93 13.29 -1.46
N ALA A 35 9.80 12.70 -2.28
CA ALA A 35 10.77 11.74 -1.79
C ALA A 35 11.62 12.40 -0.68
N PRO A 36 11.93 11.67 0.41
CA PRO A 36 12.79 12.17 1.46
C PRO A 36 14.20 12.46 0.90
N PRO A 37 14.98 13.34 1.56
CA PRO A 37 16.35 13.65 1.13
C PRO A 37 17.19 12.38 0.95
N VAL A 38 18.00 12.34 -0.10
CA VAL A 38 18.87 11.20 -0.38
C VAL A 38 19.88 11.02 0.75
N THR A 39 19.99 9.80 1.25
CA THR A 39 20.94 9.40 2.29
C THR A 39 22.00 8.46 1.73
N ASP A 40 23.12 8.32 2.45
CA ASP A 40 24.22 7.43 2.05
C ASP A 40 23.89 5.94 2.19
N HIS A 41 22.78 5.61 2.86
CA HIS A 41 22.32 4.25 3.10
C HIS A 41 20.92 4.05 2.50
N PRO A 42 20.55 2.82 2.10
CA PRO A 42 19.20 2.54 1.64
C PRO A 42 18.16 2.91 2.70
N GLN A 43 17.18 3.70 2.27
CA GLN A 43 16.06 4.16 3.10
C GLN A 43 14.78 3.41 2.72
N GLU A 44 13.97 3.09 3.73
CA GLU A 44 12.58 2.70 3.50
C GLU A 44 11.74 3.94 3.14
N ILE A 45 11.16 3.93 1.95
CA ILE A 45 10.29 4.99 1.45
C ILE A 45 8.86 4.49 1.34
N ARG A 46 7.89 5.38 1.59
CA ARG A 46 6.47 5.05 1.41
C ARG A 46 6.10 5.01 -0.06
N ARG A 47 5.01 4.32 -0.39
CA ARG A 47 4.54 4.15 -1.78
C ARG A 47 4.27 5.48 -2.48
N ASP A 48 3.68 6.44 -1.78
CA ASP A 48 3.39 7.78 -2.28
C ASP A 48 4.65 8.61 -2.56
N GLN A 49 5.78 8.27 -1.94
CA GLN A 49 7.09 8.89 -2.16
C GLN A 49 7.87 8.27 -3.32
N THR A 50 7.34 7.22 -3.95
CA THR A 50 7.96 6.59 -5.13
C THR A 50 7.67 7.35 -6.42
N GLN A 51 6.80 8.36 -6.39
CA GLN A 51 6.48 9.14 -7.58
C GLN A 51 7.72 9.85 -8.12
N GLY A 52 8.00 9.66 -9.41
CA GLY A 52 9.17 10.24 -10.08
C GLY A 52 10.48 9.46 -9.89
N LEU A 53 10.50 8.39 -9.11
CA LEU A 53 11.68 7.52 -8.98
C LEU A 53 11.65 6.42 -10.05
N GLN A 54 12.80 6.21 -10.71
CA GLN A 54 12.99 5.07 -11.59
C GLN A 54 13.40 3.84 -10.78
N ARG A 55 12.65 2.75 -10.91
CA ARG A 55 13.01 1.47 -10.28
C ARG A 55 14.24 0.88 -10.97
N ILE A 56 15.32 0.71 -10.22
CA ILE A 56 16.58 0.10 -10.70
C ILE A 56 16.56 -1.43 -10.65
N GLY A 57 15.68 -2.03 -9.84
CA GLY A 57 15.58 -3.48 -9.70
C GLY A 57 14.60 -3.91 -8.61
N SER A 58 14.65 -5.19 -8.25
CA SER A 58 14.00 -5.71 -7.03
C SER A 58 14.80 -6.83 -6.42
N VAL A 59 14.80 -6.85 -5.09
CA VAL A 59 15.41 -7.88 -4.28
C VAL A 59 14.30 -8.64 -3.55
N SER A 60 14.48 -9.95 -3.40
CA SER A 60 13.62 -10.81 -2.58
C SER A 60 14.48 -11.68 -1.66
N THR A 61 13.91 -12.09 -0.53
CA THR A 61 14.56 -12.92 0.47
C THR A 61 13.59 -14.02 0.90
N MET A 62 14.13 -15.17 1.29
CA MET A 62 13.37 -16.24 1.90
C MET A 62 14.15 -16.69 3.12
N VAL A 63 13.73 -16.21 4.29
CA VAL A 63 14.40 -16.45 5.56
C VAL A 63 13.50 -17.27 6.45
N ARG A 64 14.06 -18.31 7.06
CA ARG A 64 13.39 -19.04 8.12
C ARG A 64 13.68 -18.32 9.44
N GLY A 65 12.72 -17.53 9.91
CA GLY A 65 12.90 -16.68 11.07
C GLY A 65 11.72 -15.73 11.25
N SER A 66 11.98 -14.62 11.94
CA SER A 66 11.01 -13.55 12.13
C SER A 66 10.92 -12.65 10.88
N PRO A 67 9.83 -11.87 10.72
CA PRO A 67 9.75 -10.85 9.67
C PRO A 67 10.89 -9.83 9.72
N ASP A 68 11.44 -9.54 10.91
CA ASP A 68 12.55 -8.61 11.08
C ASP A 68 13.84 -9.14 10.46
N ASP A 69 14.07 -10.46 10.50
CA ASP A 69 15.22 -11.09 9.85
C ASP A 69 15.15 -10.94 8.33
N ALA A 70 13.94 -11.08 7.76
CA ALA A 70 13.71 -10.85 6.33
C ALA A 70 13.97 -9.39 5.94
N LEU A 71 13.55 -8.42 6.78
CA LEU A 71 13.83 -6.99 6.57
C LEU A 71 15.33 -6.69 6.62
N ALA A 72 16.06 -7.28 7.58
CA ALA A 72 17.51 -7.12 7.68
C ALA A 72 18.23 -7.62 6.43
N GLU A 73 17.86 -8.81 5.91
CA GLU A 73 18.45 -9.35 4.69
C GLU A 73 18.10 -8.50 3.45
N ILE A 74 16.87 -7.97 3.36
CA ILE A 74 16.47 -7.06 2.26
C ILE A 74 17.33 -5.80 2.28
N ARG A 75 17.56 -5.19 3.46
CA ARG A 75 18.43 -4.00 3.58
C ARG A 75 19.86 -4.31 3.14
N ALA A 76 20.40 -5.46 3.55
CA ALA A 76 21.74 -5.88 3.13
C ALA A 76 21.85 -6.06 1.60
N LYS A 77 20.85 -6.71 0.98
CA LYS A 77 20.80 -6.85 -0.50
C LYS A 77 20.64 -5.51 -1.21
N ALA A 78 19.84 -4.59 -0.66
CA ALA A 78 19.67 -3.25 -1.21
C ALA A 78 20.99 -2.45 -1.19
N VAL A 79 21.81 -2.58 -0.14
CA VAL A 79 23.16 -1.99 -0.09
C VAL A 79 24.05 -2.58 -1.18
N ALA A 80 24.04 -3.90 -1.35
CA ALA A 80 24.85 -4.58 -2.37
C ALA A 80 24.47 -4.20 -3.82
N CYS A 81 23.22 -3.78 -4.06
CA CYS A 81 22.75 -3.30 -5.35
C CYS A 81 22.99 -1.80 -5.58
N LYS A 82 23.57 -1.06 -4.62
CA LYS A 82 23.92 0.35 -4.80
C LYS A 82 25.02 0.46 -5.87
N SER A 83 24.69 1.09 -6.99
CA SER A 83 25.58 1.32 -8.14
C SER A 83 26.56 2.45 -7.86
#